data_AF-A0A142YFS6-F1
#
_entry.id   AF-A0A142YFS6-F1
#
_cell.length_a   1.000
_cell.length_b   1.000
_cell.length_c   1.000
_cell.angle_alpha   90.00
_cell.angle_beta   90.00
_cell.angle_gamma   90.00
#
_symmetry.space_group_name_H-M   'P 1'
#
loop_
_entity.id
_entity.type
_entity.pdbx_description
1 polymer ?
#
loop_
_entity_poly.entity_id
_entity_poly.type
_entity_poly.pdbx_seq_one_letter_code
_entity_poly.pdbx_strand_id
1 'polypeptide(L)'
;MGTRINLLLDHDLADFRNSGEILTRLSPTTRAAREVRADWLASEPDRLHDPLPVWEVYPASPREPDLRRFTGPGSLLLSVTASAARLRAGGRWRGFLAVEPLRRAHLLAFRAIAGALGAGFMALYADSDEMDDLFLSGAPPWECVERMERKWGSPQGGVADVDPSLAAAARLYLPNSVWFLEGVPKSPAGPERPPPGLDSNGDLRIGWPA
;
A
#
# COMPACT_ATOMS: atom_id res chain seq x y z
N MET A 1 2.46 -9.20 18.85
CA MET A 1 2.72 -9.19 17.40
C MET A 1 3.04 -7.76 17.01
N GLY A 2 4.02 -7.52 16.12
CA GLY A 2 4.31 -6.16 15.65
C GLY A 2 3.29 -5.75 14.59
N THR A 3 2.78 -4.52 14.68
CA THR A 3 1.95 -3.89 13.65
C THR A 3 2.77 -3.71 12.38
N ARG A 4 2.34 -4.36 11.31
CA ARG A 4 2.93 -4.26 9.98
C ARG A 4 2.50 -2.97 9.29
N ILE A 5 3.12 -2.73 8.14
CA ILE A 5 2.80 -1.62 7.26
C ILE A 5 1.82 -2.14 6.21
N ASN A 6 0.64 -1.54 6.14
CA ASN A 6 -0.37 -1.84 5.13
C ASN A 6 -0.48 -0.65 4.17
N LEU A 7 -0.71 -0.99 2.90
CA LEU A 7 -1.02 -0.07 1.83
C LEU A 7 -2.28 -0.58 1.14
N LEU A 8 -3.31 0.25 1.09
CA LEU A 8 -4.53 0.01 0.34
C LEU A 8 -4.50 0.89 -0.93
N LEU A 9 -4.93 0.33 -2.06
CA LEU A 9 -4.96 1.05 -3.34
C LEU A 9 -6.12 0.56 -4.22
N ASP A 10 -6.56 1.44 -5.12
CA ASP A 10 -7.37 1.08 -6.28
C ASP A 10 -6.50 0.49 -7.41
N HIS A 11 -7.12 -0.12 -8.41
CA HIS A 11 -6.40 -0.61 -9.59
C HIS A 11 -7.28 -0.57 -10.83
N ASP A 12 -6.66 -0.58 -12.01
CA ASP A 12 -7.36 -0.58 -13.30
C ASP A 12 -7.32 -1.95 -14.02
N LEU A 13 -6.97 -3.03 -13.29
CA LEU A 13 -6.94 -4.39 -13.82
C LEU A 13 -8.30 -4.78 -14.42
N ALA A 14 -8.30 -5.19 -15.69
CA ALA A 14 -9.51 -5.63 -16.38
C ALA A 14 -10.00 -7.00 -15.88
N ASP A 15 -9.06 -7.90 -15.58
CA ASP A 15 -9.33 -9.19 -14.93
C ASP A 15 -8.29 -9.44 -13.84
N PHE A 16 -8.67 -9.20 -12.58
CA PHE A 16 -7.80 -9.44 -11.42
C PHE A 16 -7.42 -10.93 -11.25
N ARG A 17 -8.12 -11.86 -11.90
CA ARG A 17 -7.80 -13.29 -11.87
C ARG A 17 -6.68 -13.66 -12.83
N ASN A 18 -6.35 -12.79 -13.78
CA ASN A 18 -5.25 -12.96 -14.71
C ASN A 18 -3.89 -12.70 -14.02
N SER A 19 -3.37 -13.73 -13.35
CA SER A 19 -2.07 -13.66 -12.67
C SER A 19 -0.92 -13.30 -13.61
N GLY A 20 -1.01 -13.66 -14.90
CA GLY A 20 0.00 -13.32 -15.90
C GLY A 20 0.08 -11.82 -16.13
N GLU A 21 -1.06 -11.15 -16.34
CA GLU A 21 -1.13 -9.70 -16.47
C GLU A 21 -0.59 -9.00 -15.23
N ILE A 22 -0.99 -9.44 -14.03
CA ILE A 22 -0.54 -8.83 -12.78
C ILE A 22 0.98 -9.00 -12.62
N LEU A 23 1.54 -10.18 -12.87
CA LEU A 23 2.99 -10.39 -12.81
C LEU A 23 3.74 -9.55 -13.85
N THR A 24 3.20 -9.40 -15.07
CA THR A 24 3.78 -8.53 -16.09
C THR A 24 3.85 -7.09 -15.61
N ARG A 25 2.78 -6.57 -14.99
CA ARG A 25 2.74 -5.23 -14.42
C ARG A 25 3.68 -5.07 -13.22
N LEU A 26 3.80 -6.08 -12.36
CA LEU A 26 4.66 -6.04 -11.18
C LEU A 26 6.15 -6.21 -11.51
N SER A 27 6.51 -6.87 -12.61
CA SER A 27 7.90 -7.17 -12.97
C SER A 27 8.83 -5.93 -12.95
N PRO A 28 8.46 -4.77 -13.55
CA PRO A 28 9.24 -3.54 -13.46
C PRO A 28 9.49 -3.03 -12.03
N THR A 29 8.62 -3.36 -11.07
CA THR A 29 8.72 -2.91 -9.67
C THR A 29 9.74 -3.72 -8.86
N THR A 30 10.28 -4.80 -9.42
CA THR A 30 11.21 -5.72 -8.72
C THR A 30 12.44 -4.99 -8.18
N ARG A 31 12.98 -4.01 -8.93
CA ARG A 31 14.12 -3.21 -8.46
C ARG A 31 13.78 -2.43 -7.20
N ALA A 32 12.64 -1.75 -7.20
CA ALA A 32 12.13 -0.98 -6.07
C ALA A 32 11.88 -1.87 -4.84
N ALA A 33 11.25 -3.04 -5.04
CA ALA A 33 11.04 -4.03 -3.99
C ALA A 33 12.36 -4.54 -3.37
N ARG A 34 13.43 -4.67 -4.16
CA ARG A 34 14.75 -5.08 -3.65
C ARG A 34 15.41 -4.03 -2.76
N GLU A 35 15.09 -2.75 -2.89
CA GLU A 35 15.60 -1.71 -1.98
C GLU A 35 15.03 -1.90 -0.57
N VAL A 36 13.76 -2.27 -0.45
CA VAL A 36 13.15 -2.66 0.85
C VAL A 36 13.91 -3.83 1.47
N ARG A 37 14.25 -4.84 0.66
CA ARG A 37 15.05 -5.99 1.12
C ARG A 37 16.44 -5.57 1.60
N ALA A 38 17.12 -4.68 0.88
CA ALA A 38 18.46 -4.22 1.23
C ALA A 38 18.46 -3.50 2.59
N ASP A 39 17.51 -2.60 2.81
CA ASP A 39 17.35 -1.89 4.09
C ASP A 39 17.08 -2.85 5.26
N TRP A 40 16.22 -3.85 5.02
CA TRP A 40 15.93 -4.87 6.03
C TRP A 40 17.16 -5.67 6.41
N LEU A 41 17.93 -6.15 5.43
CA LEU A 41 19.17 -6.91 5.69
C LEU A 41 20.20 -6.07 6.44
N ALA A 42 20.26 -4.76 6.18
CA ALA A 42 21.15 -3.84 6.90
C ALA A 42 20.71 -3.64 8.36
N SER A 43 19.40 -3.63 8.64
CA SER A 43 18.84 -3.36 9.97
C SER A 43 18.64 -4.59 10.86
N GLU A 44 18.42 -5.76 10.26
CA GLU A 44 18.14 -7.03 10.95
C GLU A 44 18.87 -8.20 10.25
N PRO A 45 20.20 -8.28 10.31
CA PRO A 45 21.00 -9.26 9.53
C PRO A 45 20.74 -10.72 9.93
N ASP A 46 20.28 -10.98 11.16
CA ASP A 46 20.05 -12.34 11.69
C ASP A 46 18.65 -12.89 11.36
N ARG A 47 17.76 -12.10 10.74
CA ARG A 47 16.44 -12.58 10.34
C ARG A 47 16.53 -13.51 9.13
N LEU A 48 15.74 -14.59 9.15
CA LEU A 48 15.58 -15.55 8.06
C LEU A 48 15.52 -14.85 6.70
N HIS A 49 16.42 -15.23 5.81
CA HIS A 49 16.52 -14.71 4.44
C HIS A 49 15.16 -14.78 3.74
N ASP A 50 14.68 -13.63 3.29
CA ASP A 50 13.67 -13.58 2.23
C ASP A 50 14.36 -14.03 0.92
N PRO A 51 13.99 -15.19 0.37
CA PRO A 51 14.70 -15.76 -0.77
C PRO A 51 14.23 -15.18 -2.11
N LEU A 52 13.11 -14.45 -2.15
CA LEU A 52 12.44 -14.17 -3.42
C LEU A 52 13.19 -13.10 -4.24
N PRO A 53 13.73 -13.45 -5.42
CA PRO A 53 14.40 -12.49 -6.28
C PRO A 53 13.42 -11.69 -7.15
N VAL A 54 12.19 -12.18 -7.31
CA VAL A 54 11.15 -11.67 -8.22
C VAL A 54 9.77 -11.83 -7.59
N TRP A 55 8.74 -11.26 -8.22
CA TRP A 55 7.34 -11.49 -7.86
C TRP A 55 6.88 -12.88 -8.30
N GLU A 56 6.15 -13.55 -7.41
CA GLU A 56 5.60 -14.88 -7.64
C GLU A 56 4.14 -14.95 -7.20
N VAL A 57 3.37 -15.84 -7.85
CA VAL A 57 1.98 -16.12 -7.46
C VAL A 57 1.99 -16.96 -6.20
N TYR A 58 1.24 -16.52 -5.18
CA TYR A 58 0.98 -17.35 -4.02
C TYR A 58 -0.17 -18.33 -4.34
N PRO A 59 -0.10 -19.60 -3.91
CA PRO A 59 -1.14 -20.58 -4.22
C PRO A 59 -2.55 -20.07 -3.89
N ALA A 60 -3.48 -20.25 -4.83
CA ALA A 60 -4.86 -19.85 -4.64
C ALA A 60 -5.49 -20.64 -3.47
N SER A 61 -6.14 -19.92 -2.57
CA SER A 61 -6.88 -20.52 -1.46
C SER A 61 -8.28 -20.91 -1.94
N PRO A 62 -8.70 -22.19 -1.83
CA PRO A 62 -10.06 -22.59 -2.18
C PRO A 62 -11.13 -21.88 -1.34
N ARG A 63 -10.75 -21.35 -0.17
CA ARG A 63 -11.65 -20.62 0.74
C ARG A 63 -11.83 -19.16 0.34
N GLU A 64 -10.98 -18.63 -0.53
CA GLU A 64 -10.98 -17.22 -0.95
C GLU A 64 -10.84 -17.16 -2.48
N PRO A 65 -11.85 -17.64 -3.24
CA PRO A 65 -11.76 -17.74 -4.70
C PRO A 65 -11.61 -16.37 -5.39
N ASP A 66 -12.13 -15.32 -4.76
CA ASP A 66 -12.12 -13.92 -5.22
C ASP A 66 -10.91 -13.13 -4.72
N LEU A 67 -9.86 -13.84 -4.31
CA LEU A 67 -8.61 -13.26 -3.87
C LEU A 67 -7.44 -13.84 -4.66
N ARG A 68 -6.57 -12.96 -5.14
CA ARG A 68 -5.26 -13.33 -5.68
C ARG A 68 -4.17 -12.78 -4.80
N ARG A 69 -3.11 -13.55 -4.62
CA ARG A 69 -1.99 -13.20 -3.76
C ARG A 69 -0.70 -13.35 -4.53
N PHE A 70 0.20 -12.40 -4.28
CA PHE A 70 1.54 -12.37 -4.87
C PHE A 70 2.53 -12.04 -3.78
N THR A 71 3.68 -12.70 -3.82
CA THR A 71 4.79 -12.44 -2.91
C THR A 71 5.96 -11.91 -3.71
N GLY A 72 6.64 -10.89 -3.19
CA GLY A 72 7.76 -10.23 -3.85
C GLY A 72 8.91 -9.95 -2.89
N PRO A 73 10.04 -9.43 -3.41
CA PRO A 73 11.21 -9.13 -2.62
C PRO A 73 10.91 -8.16 -1.47
N GLY A 74 11.58 -8.32 -0.33
CA GLY A 74 11.39 -7.47 0.84
C GLY A 74 10.21 -7.89 1.73
N SER A 75 9.79 -9.16 1.64
CA SER A 75 8.59 -9.69 2.31
C SER A 75 7.34 -8.87 2.00
N LEU A 76 7.22 -8.47 0.73
CA LEU A 76 6.07 -7.74 0.20
C LEU A 76 5.00 -8.75 -0.24
N LEU A 77 3.83 -8.69 0.38
CA LEU A 77 2.69 -9.54 0.07
C LEU A 77 1.56 -8.69 -0.49
N LEU A 78 1.32 -8.81 -1.79
CA LEU A 78 0.19 -8.18 -2.47
C LEU A 78 -1.02 -9.12 -2.43
N SER A 79 -2.17 -8.58 -2.09
CA SER A 79 -3.49 -9.22 -2.20
C SER A 79 -4.35 -8.38 -3.14
N VAL A 80 -5.07 -9.01 -4.06
CA VAL A 80 -5.87 -8.34 -5.09
C VAL A 80 -7.26 -8.97 -5.13
N THR A 81 -8.30 -8.14 -5.01
CA THR A 81 -9.70 -8.52 -5.22
C THR A 81 -10.18 -7.93 -6.55
N ALA A 82 -11.47 -8.04 -6.87
CA ALA A 82 -12.04 -7.38 -8.04
C ALA A 82 -12.03 -5.84 -7.94
N SER A 83 -12.04 -5.30 -6.73
CA SER A 83 -12.32 -3.88 -6.46
C SER A 83 -11.14 -3.13 -5.86
N ALA A 84 -10.18 -3.82 -5.25
CA ALA A 84 -9.09 -3.22 -4.50
C ALA A 84 -7.84 -4.09 -4.52
N ALA A 85 -6.70 -3.48 -4.24
CA ALA A 85 -5.49 -4.19 -3.87
C ALA A 85 -4.96 -3.72 -2.51
N ARG A 86 -4.34 -4.64 -1.79
CA ARG A 86 -3.69 -4.40 -0.51
C ARG A 86 -2.30 -4.98 -0.52
N LEU A 87 -1.30 -4.16 -0.27
CA LEU A 87 0.08 -4.58 -0.07
C LEU A 87 0.39 -4.58 1.43
N ARG A 88 0.90 -5.71 1.92
CA ARG A 88 1.46 -5.87 3.25
C ARG A 88 2.96 -5.93 3.13
N ALA A 89 3.66 -5.03 3.80
CA ALA A 89 5.08 -5.15 4.00
C ALA A 89 5.34 -5.62 5.43
N GLY A 90 6.40 -6.38 5.62
CA GLY A 90 6.89 -6.56 6.98
C GLY A 90 7.47 -5.25 7.55
N GLY A 91 8.16 -5.36 8.68
CA GLY A 91 8.69 -4.20 9.38
C GLY A 91 7.62 -3.64 10.31
N ARG A 92 8.05 -2.87 11.31
CA ARG A 92 7.15 -2.33 12.33
C ARG A 92 6.65 -0.97 11.86
N TRP A 93 5.35 -0.72 11.93
CA TRP A 93 4.73 0.58 11.63
C TRP A 93 5.44 1.74 12.33
N ARG A 94 5.79 1.55 13.61
CA ARG A 94 6.58 2.52 14.38
C ARG A 94 7.94 2.85 13.75
N GLY A 95 8.61 1.86 13.15
CA GLY A 95 9.89 2.02 12.47
C GLY A 95 9.72 2.78 11.17
N PHE A 96 8.66 2.49 10.40
CA PHE A 96 8.30 3.25 9.21
C PHE A 96 8.07 4.73 9.52
N LEU A 97 7.41 5.06 10.62
CA LEU A 97 7.23 6.45 11.04
C LEU A 97 8.52 7.11 11.55
N ALA A 98 9.32 6.39 12.33
CA ALA A 98 10.46 6.96 13.06
C ALA A 98 11.79 6.98 12.31
N VAL A 99 11.95 6.14 11.27
CA VAL A 99 13.22 5.90 10.57
C VAL A 99 13.06 6.28 9.10
N GLU A 100 13.57 7.46 8.74
CA GLU A 100 13.41 8.04 7.40
C GLU A 100 13.97 7.17 6.27
N PRO A 101 15.19 6.58 6.37
CA PRO A 101 15.70 5.72 5.29
C PRO A 101 14.79 4.54 5.00
N LEU A 102 14.32 3.86 6.06
CA LEU A 102 13.37 2.76 5.96
C LEU A 102 12.07 3.23 5.30
N ARG A 103 11.54 4.38 5.72
CA ARG A 103 10.33 4.97 5.13
C ARG A 103 10.51 5.23 3.63
N ARG A 104 11.64 5.82 3.24
CA ARG A 104 11.97 6.16 1.85
C ARG A 104 12.00 4.91 0.96
N ALA A 105 12.67 3.83 1.38
CA ALA A 105 12.72 2.60 0.60
C ALA A 105 11.33 1.96 0.43
N HIS A 106 10.51 1.93 1.49
CA HIS A 106 9.14 1.43 1.41
C HIS A 106 8.28 2.30 0.48
N LEU A 107 8.33 3.62 0.60
CA LEU A 107 7.56 4.52 -0.26
C LEU A 107 7.95 4.40 -1.74
N LEU A 108 9.23 4.22 -2.03
CA LEU A 108 9.70 3.98 -3.40
C LEU A 108 9.09 2.70 -3.98
N ALA A 109 9.08 1.60 -3.22
CA ALA A 109 8.41 0.36 -3.63
C ALA A 109 6.90 0.52 -3.76
N PHE A 110 6.24 1.14 -2.78
CA PHE A 110 4.78 1.31 -2.76
C PHE A 110 4.28 2.14 -3.92
N ARG A 111 4.93 3.27 -4.22
CA ARG A 111 4.58 4.12 -5.36
C ARG A 111 4.81 3.41 -6.69
N ALA A 112 5.90 2.64 -6.83
CA ALA A 112 6.15 1.85 -8.03
C ALA A 112 5.08 0.78 -8.24
N ILE A 113 4.67 0.07 -7.19
CA ILE A 113 3.62 -0.95 -7.23
C ILE A 113 2.25 -0.33 -7.53
N ALA A 114 1.91 0.76 -6.86
CA ALA A 114 0.65 1.47 -7.09
C ALA A 114 0.56 1.96 -8.55
N GLY A 115 1.62 2.59 -9.06
CA GLY A 115 1.68 3.02 -10.46
C GLY A 115 1.59 1.87 -11.46
N ALA A 116 2.23 0.73 -11.18
CA ALA A 116 2.15 -0.46 -12.02
C ALA A 116 0.72 -1.06 -12.09
N LEU A 117 -0.04 -0.95 -11.00
CA LEU A 117 -1.42 -1.43 -10.92
C LEU A 117 -2.45 -0.39 -11.42
N GLY A 118 -1.99 0.76 -11.91
CA GLY A 118 -2.86 1.83 -12.40
C GLY A 118 -3.68 2.50 -11.30
N ALA A 119 -3.19 2.49 -10.05
CA ALA A 119 -3.84 3.13 -8.93
C ALA A 119 -3.94 4.65 -9.15
N GLY A 120 -5.07 5.25 -8.76
CA GLY A 120 -5.24 6.70 -8.64
C GLY A 120 -4.82 7.23 -7.27
N PHE A 121 -4.85 6.39 -6.23
CA PHE A 121 -4.42 6.77 -4.89
C PHE A 121 -3.85 5.59 -4.12
N MET A 122 -3.22 5.89 -2.99
CA MET A 122 -2.82 4.90 -2.00
C MET A 122 -3.03 5.41 -0.58
N ALA A 123 -3.49 4.53 0.31
CA ALA A 123 -3.68 4.80 1.73
C ALA A 123 -2.74 3.91 2.56
N LEU A 124 -1.94 4.51 3.44
CA LEU A 124 -0.99 3.80 4.31
C LEU A 124 -1.48 3.79 5.75
N TYR A 125 -1.45 2.63 6.38
CA TYR A 125 -1.96 2.44 7.75
C TYR A 125 -1.28 1.27 8.46
N ALA A 126 -1.40 1.24 9.79
CA ALA A 126 -0.98 0.10 10.62
C ALA A 126 -1.92 -1.11 10.44
N ASP A 127 -1.54 -2.31 10.90
CA ASP A 127 -2.47 -3.45 10.92
C ASP A 127 -3.80 -3.09 11.62
N SER A 128 -4.91 -3.46 10.98
CA SER A 128 -6.26 -3.26 11.51
C SER A 128 -7.19 -4.35 10.98
N ASP A 129 -7.63 -5.25 11.87
CA ASP A 129 -8.55 -6.34 11.54
C ASP A 129 -9.81 -5.82 10.82
N GLU A 130 -10.35 -4.68 11.25
CA GLU A 130 -11.53 -4.08 10.61
C GLU A 130 -11.29 -3.66 9.16
N MET A 131 -10.09 -3.14 8.84
CA MET A 131 -9.77 -2.76 7.45
C MET A 131 -9.50 -4.01 6.62
N ASP A 132 -8.94 -5.03 7.27
CA ASP A 132 -8.67 -6.30 6.63
C ASP A 132 -9.96 -7.03 6.27
N ASP A 133 -10.93 -7.06 7.18
CA ASP A 133 -12.25 -7.66 6.97
C ASP A 133 -13.00 -6.93 5.84
N LEU A 134 -12.95 -5.59 5.83
CA LEU A 134 -13.60 -4.78 4.80
C LEU A 134 -12.96 -4.99 3.41
N PHE A 135 -11.63 -5.07 3.34
CA PHE A 135 -10.95 -5.46 2.11
C PHE A 135 -11.33 -6.87 1.66
N LEU A 136 -11.33 -7.84 2.59
CA LEU A 136 -11.64 -9.24 2.29
C LEU A 136 -13.11 -9.47 1.92
N SER A 137 -14.03 -8.59 2.33
CA SER A 137 -15.42 -8.60 1.87
C SER A 137 -15.58 -8.08 0.44
N GLY A 138 -14.49 -7.62 -0.20
CA GLY A 138 -14.50 -7.07 -1.55
C GLY A 138 -14.93 -5.60 -1.61
N ALA A 139 -14.92 -4.88 -0.49
CA ALA A 139 -15.23 -3.46 -0.51
C ALA A 139 -14.23 -2.69 -1.40
N PRO A 140 -14.70 -1.69 -2.16
CA PRO A 140 -13.81 -0.82 -2.90
C PRO A 140 -12.96 0.03 -1.95
N PRO A 141 -11.79 0.51 -2.39
CA PRO A 141 -10.82 1.13 -1.50
C PRO A 141 -11.31 2.46 -0.92
N TRP A 142 -12.24 3.16 -1.60
CA TRP A 142 -12.84 4.39 -1.07
C TRP A 142 -13.71 4.13 0.18
N GLU A 143 -14.43 3.00 0.26
CA GLU A 143 -15.21 2.64 1.47
C GLU A 143 -14.29 2.40 2.67
N CYS A 144 -13.13 1.78 2.42
CA CYS A 144 -12.11 1.62 3.43
C CYS A 144 -11.55 2.97 3.88
N VAL A 145 -11.28 3.90 2.96
CA VAL A 145 -10.84 5.27 3.31
C VAL A 145 -11.88 5.99 4.15
N GLU A 146 -13.16 5.96 3.78
CA GLU A 146 -14.24 6.53 4.59
C GLU A 146 -14.34 5.88 5.97
N ARG A 147 -14.03 4.58 6.09
CA ARG A 147 -13.98 3.91 7.39
C ARG A 147 -12.76 4.33 8.20
N MET A 148 -11.58 4.46 7.59
CA MET A 148 -10.39 4.99 8.23
C MET A 148 -10.63 6.40 8.77
N GLU A 149 -11.24 7.28 7.97
CA GLU A 149 -11.53 8.64 8.38
C GLU A 149 -12.52 8.72 9.56
N ARG A 150 -13.59 7.92 9.53
CA ARG A 150 -14.52 7.81 10.67
C ARG A 150 -13.86 7.27 11.94
N LYS A 151 -12.92 6.34 11.81
CA LYS A 151 -12.30 5.64 12.93
C LYS A 151 -11.12 6.39 13.53
N TRP A 152 -10.31 7.03 12.69
CA TRP A 152 -9.01 7.58 13.04
C TRP A 152 -8.90 9.09 12.80
N GLY A 153 -9.92 9.71 12.22
CA GLY A 153 -9.89 11.12 11.79
C GLY A 153 -9.22 11.29 10.44
N SER A 154 -9.01 12.54 10.04
CA SER A 154 -8.40 12.89 8.75
C SER A 154 -6.99 12.30 8.59
N PRO A 155 -6.57 12.00 7.34
CA PRO A 155 -5.22 11.53 7.09
C PRO A 155 -4.20 12.57 7.52
N GLN A 156 -3.02 12.12 7.92
CA GLN A 156 -1.90 13.03 8.13
C GLN A 156 -1.44 13.64 6.80
N GLY A 157 -0.58 14.66 6.88
CA GLY A 157 0.05 15.29 5.71
C GLY A 157 0.96 14.34 4.91
N GLY A 158 1.87 14.89 4.10
CA GLY A 158 2.72 14.08 3.22
C GLY A 158 3.51 12.97 3.94
N VAL A 159 3.35 11.72 3.51
CA VAL A 159 4.03 10.56 4.13
C VAL A 159 5.56 10.57 3.95
N ALA A 160 6.09 11.29 2.96
CA ALA A 160 7.53 11.50 2.83
C ALA A 160 8.08 12.31 4.02
N ASP A 161 7.32 13.32 4.44
CA ASP A 161 7.70 14.36 5.39
C ASP A 161 6.92 14.22 6.70
N VAL A 162 6.99 13.02 7.31
CA VAL A 162 6.36 12.72 8.61
C VAL A 162 6.82 13.77 9.64
N ASP A 163 5.84 14.37 10.33
CA ASP A 163 6.06 15.37 11.37
C ASP A 163 7.13 14.88 12.39
N PRO A 164 8.17 15.67 12.69
CA PRO A 164 9.22 15.27 13.64
C PRO A 164 8.69 14.86 15.02
N SER A 165 7.62 15.49 15.51
CA SER A 165 6.97 15.14 16.76
C SER A 165 6.30 13.77 16.69
N LEU A 166 5.65 13.45 15.56
CA LEU A 166 5.08 12.13 15.30
C LEU A 166 6.19 11.06 15.16
N ALA A 167 7.27 11.38 14.47
CA ALA A 167 8.43 10.49 14.35
C ALA A 167 9.07 10.20 15.72
N ALA A 168 9.17 11.22 16.59
CA ALA A 168 9.66 11.07 17.97
C ALA A 168 8.69 10.23 18.82
N ALA A 169 7.38 10.50 18.73
CA ALA A 169 6.33 9.74 19.39
C ALA A 169 6.36 8.25 19.01
N ALA A 170 6.52 7.94 17.72
CA ALA A 170 6.60 6.57 17.22
C ALA A 170 7.80 5.78 17.80
N ARG A 171 8.84 6.45 18.32
CA ARG A 171 9.93 5.77 19.03
C ARG A 171 9.51 5.27 20.42
N LEU A 172 8.54 5.95 21.04
CA LEU A 172 8.12 5.71 22.42
C LEU A 172 6.87 4.82 22.49
N TYR A 173 5.91 5.02 21.59
CA TYR A 173 4.66 4.27 21.56
C TYR A 173 4.25 3.92 20.13
N LEU A 174 3.17 3.15 20.00
CA LEU A 174 2.66 2.69 18.72
C LEU A 174 1.44 3.55 18.30
N PRO A 175 1.60 4.48 17.34
CA PRO A 175 0.50 5.34 16.88
C PRO A 175 -0.35 4.63 15.82
N ASN A 176 -1.26 3.75 16.24
CA ASN A 176 -2.12 2.96 15.34
C ASN A 176 -3.25 3.75 14.67
N SER A 177 -3.55 4.95 15.16
CA SER A 177 -4.53 5.86 14.56
C SER A 177 -3.93 6.78 13.49
N VAL A 178 -2.62 6.69 13.25
CA VAL A 178 -1.95 7.48 12.21
C VAL A 178 -2.07 6.74 10.89
N TRP A 179 -2.53 7.46 9.88
CA TRP A 179 -2.64 6.96 8.52
C TRP A 179 -2.41 8.10 7.53
N PHE A 180 -2.10 7.75 6.29
CA PHE A 180 -1.78 8.69 5.21
C PHE A 180 -2.58 8.38 3.97
N LEU A 181 -2.87 9.40 3.17
CA LEU A 181 -3.50 9.28 1.87
C LEU A 181 -2.66 10.06 0.85
N GLU A 182 -2.30 9.43 -0.27
CA GLU A 182 -1.49 10.03 -1.32
C GLU A 182 -2.08 9.74 -2.70
N GLY A 183 -2.12 10.75 -3.58
CA GLY A 183 -2.46 10.55 -4.98
C GLY A 183 -1.30 9.91 -5.74
N VAL A 184 -1.59 8.97 -6.63
CA VAL A 184 -0.58 8.31 -7.45
C VAL A 184 -0.53 9.01 -8.81
N PRO A 185 0.62 9.60 -9.21
CA PRO A 185 0.73 10.25 -10.51
C PRO A 185 0.45 9.24 -11.62
N LYS A 186 -0.48 9.56 -12.52
CA LYS A 186 -0.69 8.74 -13.71
C LYS A 186 0.56 8.80 -14.57
N SER A 187 1.14 7.64 -14.86
CA SER A 187 2.22 7.56 -15.83
C SER A 187 1.71 8.10 -17.18
N PRO A 188 2.46 8.94 -17.90
CA PRO A 188 1.98 9.69 -19.08
C PRO A 188 1.70 8.81 -20.33
N ALA A 189 1.42 7.51 -20.17
CA ALA A 189 1.29 6.54 -21.26
C ALA A 189 -0.11 5.94 -21.44
N GLY A 190 -1.15 6.44 -20.76
CA GLY A 190 -2.53 5.95 -20.93
C GLY A 190 -3.54 7.09 -21.12
N PRO A 191 -4.65 6.87 -21.85
CA PRO A 191 -5.68 7.89 -22.06
C PRO A 191 -6.23 8.34 -20.70
N GLU A 192 -6.21 9.65 -20.47
CA GLU A 192 -6.65 10.28 -19.24
C GLU A 192 -8.12 9.93 -18.94
N ARG A 193 -8.34 9.11 -17.91
CA ARG A 193 -9.52 9.29 -17.07
C ARG A 193 -9.23 10.43 -16.09
N PRO A 194 -10.08 11.46 -15.97
CA PRO A 194 -9.84 12.51 -14.99
C PRO A 194 -9.87 11.91 -13.56
N PRO A 195 -8.95 12.31 -12.67
CA PRO A 195 -9.12 12.03 -11.25
C PRO A 195 -10.40 12.72 -10.73
N PRO A 196 -11.05 12.18 -9.67
CA PRO A 196 -12.04 12.98 -8.94
C PRO A 196 -11.34 14.25 -8.44
N GLY A 197 -11.86 15.40 -8.87
CA GLY A 197 -11.16 16.69 -8.79
C GLY A 197 -10.93 17.15 -7.36
N LEU A 198 -9.66 17.40 -7.03
CA LEU A 198 -9.26 18.33 -5.99
C LEU A 198 -9.34 19.75 -6.59
N ASP A 199 -9.94 20.69 -5.88
CA ASP A 199 -9.89 22.09 -6.29
C ASP A 199 -8.51 22.72 -6.00
N SER A 200 -8.31 23.95 -6.45
CA SER A 200 -7.06 24.72 -6.27
C SER A 200 -6.68 25.00 -4.81
N ASN A 201 -7.54 24.63 -3.85
CA ASN A 201 -7.27 24.72 -2.41
C ASN A 201 -6.93 23.36 -1.77
N GLY A 202 -6.97 22.26 -2.53
CA GLY A 202 -6.75 20.92 -2.00
C GLY A 202 -7.97 20.34 -1.28
N ASP A 203 -9.17 20.92 -1.45
CA ASP A 203 -10.40 20.39 -0.87
C ASP A 203 -11.06 19.38 -1.82
N LEU A 204 -11.53 18.26 -1.26
CA LEU A 204 -12.30 17.23 -1.97
C LEU A 204 -13.70 17.74 -2.28
N ARG A 205 -13.95 18.12 -3.54
CA ARG A 205 -15.32 18.34 -4.05
C ARG A 205 -15.88 17.06 -4.64
N ILE A 206 -16.69 16.38 -3.84
CA ILE A 206 -17.50 15.26 -4.30
C ILE A 206 -18.64 15.82 -5.17
N GLY A 207 -18.41 15.88 -6.49
CA GLY A 207 -19.45 16.11 -7.49
C GLY A 207 -19.84 14.79 -8.15
N TRP A 208 -20.95 14.20 -7.71
CA TRP A 208 -21.49 12.97 -8.33
C TRP A 208 -22.49 13.31 -9.44
N PRO A 209 -22.53 12.55 -10.55
CA PRO A 209 -23.65 12.55 -11.46
C PRO A 209 -24.88 11.93 -10.78
N ALA A 210 -26.06 12.49 -11.09
CA ALA A 210 -27.35 11.96 -10.65
C ALA A 210 -27.67 10.59 -11.25
#